data_AF-D3A147-F1
#
_entry.id   AF-D3A147-F1
#
_cell.length_a   1.000
_cell.length_b   1.000
_cell.length_c   1.000
_cell.angle_alpha   90.00
_cell.angle_beta   90.00
_cell.angle_gamma   90.00
#
_symmetry.space_group_name_H-M   'P 1'
#
loop_
_entity.id
_entity.type
_entity.pdbx_description
1 polymer ?
#
loop_
_entity_poly.entity_id
_entity_poly.type
_entity_poly.pdbx_seq_one_letter_code
_entity_poly.pdbx_strand_id
1 'polypeptide(L)'
;MYLKNKETDKTELVRLAPQAFDSDTAADFPHADLLPVQIQSTIKGKPQSGATYWDLADLLAWQNGGKLTHEDVNKRGAQSLPIEARTHVGIDRKTLAAEDGRLFQTAAYDFAESARKHHQGWESHRYGFVIRTAADLQDNSVVRFGGEGRLSRLNKISDDVFKQPEYAYTNGLTLTLLTPALFEKGWLPGWLDSQTLIGTLPHTNLQIKLRATAIDRWLPVSGWDLQQHAPKAMRKAVSAGAVYWFEIQSGNTAELAQAQWQAFSDNEQDRRDGFGIGLIAPWQSI
;
A
#
# COMPACT_ATOMS: atom_id res chain seq x y z
N MET A 1 9.87 0.32 10.30
CA MET A 1 9.22 0.50 11.62
C MET A 1 9.86 1.67 12.34
N TYR A 2 9.17 2.31 13.29
CA TYR A 2 9.73 3.38 14.12
C TYR A 2 9.93 2.91 15.55
N LEU A 3 11.14 3.07 16.10
CA LEU A 3 11.47 2.68 17.47
C LEU A 3 12.05 3.86 18.25
N LYS A 4 11.54 4.10 19.47
CA LYS A 4 12.19 5.00 20.42
C LYS A 4 13.37 4.26 21.07
N ASN A 5 14.58 4.63 20.70
CA ASN A 5 15.81 4.04 21.22
C ASN A 5 15.94 4.36 22.72
N LYS A 6 16.16 3.34 23.55
CA LYS A 6 16.27 3.50 25.01
C LYS A 6 17.51 4.27 25.45
N GLU A 7 18.59 4.24 24.67
CA GLU A 7 19.87 4.86 25.03
C GLU A 7 19.93 6.33 24.62
N THR A 8 19.41 6.66 23.43
CA THR A 8 19.47 8.02 22.88
C THR A 8 18.20 8.83 23.12
N ASP A 9 17.11 8.18 23.55
CA ASP A 9 15.75 8.70 23.64
C ASP A 9 15.17 9.24 22.30
N LYS A 10 15.84 8.97 21.17
CA LYS A 10 15.40 9.38 19.84
C LYS A 10 14.53 8.32 19.17
N THR A 11 13.57 8.77 18.37
CA THR A 11 12.81 7.87 17.49
C THR A 11 13.59 7.63 16.20
N GLU A 12 13.86 6.36 15.91
CA GLU A 12 14.65 5.93 14.77
C GLU A 12 13.79 5.13 13.79
N LEU A 13 14.04 5.36 12.50
CA LEU A 13 13.47 4.54 11.42
C LEU A 13 14.35 3.30 11.25
N VAL A 14 13.79 2.14 11.56
CA VAL A 14 14.50 0.86 11.52
C VAL A 14 14.00 -0.03 10.39
N ARG A 15 14.96 -0.71 9.74
CA ARG A 15 14.72 -1.65 8.66
C ARG A 15 14.46 -3.04 9.19
N LEU A 16 13.46 -3.69 8.63
CA LEU A 16 13.27 -5.12 8.78
C LEU A 16 13.63 -5.83 7.48
N ALA A 17 14.20 -7.02 7.60
CA ALA A 17 14.54 -7.87 6.47
C ALA A 17 14.52 -9.35 6.87
N PRO A 18 14.43 -10.27 5.90
CA PRO A 18 14.55 -11.70 6.16
C PRO A 18 15.93 -12.02 6.73
N GLN A 19 15.98 -12.82 7.78
CA GLN A 19 17.21 -13.34 8.38
C GLN A 19 16.98 -14.79 8.79
N ALA A 20 18.01 -15.64 8.75
CA ALA A 20 17.92 -16.98 9.32
C ALA A 20 17.67 -16.90 10.83
N PHE A 21 17.05 -17.94 11.40
CA PHE A 21 17.05 -18.08 12.85
C PHE A 21 18.46 -18.33 13.37
N ASP A 22 18.69 -17.93 14.62
CA ASP A 22 19.82 -18.43 15.40
C ASP A 22 19.69 -19.94 15.57
N SER A 23 20.81 -20.64 15.76
CA SER A 23 20.88 -22.11 15.76
C SER A 23 20.04 -22.78 16.85
N ASP A 24 19.61 -22.04 17.87
CA ASP A 24 18.79 -22.49 19.00
C ASP A 24 17.35 -21.96 18.97
N THR A 25 16.97 -21.23 17.91
CA THR A 25 15.68 -20.57 17.78
C THR A 25 14.86 -21.16 16.63
N ALA A 26 13.58 -21.39 16.85
CA ALA A 26 12.65 -21.84 15.82
C ALA A 26 11.27 -21.21 16.02
N ALA A 27 10.48 -21.14 14.95
CA ALA A 27 9.07 -20.79 14.99
C ALA A 27 8.25 -21.72 14.09
N ASP A 28 6.97 -21.84 14.41
CA ASP A 28 6.01 -22.61 13.62
C ASP A 28 5.57 -21.80 12.39
N PHE A 29 6.39 -21.85 11.34
CA PHE A 29 6.04 -21.25 10.05
C PHE A 29 5.14 -22.19 9.24
N PRO A 30 4.23 -21.65 8.40
CA PRO A 30 3.41 -22.48 7.51
C PRO A 30 4.25 -23.24 6.46
N HIS A 31 5.52 -22.88 6.30
CA HIS A 31 6.46 -23.54 5.40
C HIS A 31 7.89 -23.42 5.93
N ALA A 32 8.67 -24.51 5.87
CA ALA A 32 10.02 -24.58 6.46
C ALA A 32 11.05 -23.65 5.78
N ASP A 33 10.86 -23.35 4.49
CA ASP A 33 11.77 -22.48 3.74
C ASP A 33 11.56 -20.97 3.96
N LEU A 34 10.54 -20.59 4.76
CA LEU A 34 10.31 -19.19 5.11
C LEU A 34 11.27 -18.72 6.19
N LEU A 35 11.74 -17.50 6.03
CA LEU A 35 12.62 -16.80 6.95
C LEU A 35 11.80 -15.83 7.82
N PRO A 36 12.15 -15.69 9.11
CA PRO A 36 11.61 -14.61 9.93
C PRO A 36 12.07 -13.24 9.41
N VAL A 37 11.17 -12.26 9.51
CA VAL A 37 11.46 -10.85 9.22
C VAL A 37 11.91 -10.19 10.52
N GLN A 38 13.18 -9.79 10.57
CA GLN A 38 13.84 -9.31 11.79
C GLN A 38 14.37 -7.89 11.62
N ILE A 39 14.55 -7.17 12.73
CA ILE A 39 15.16 -5.83 12.73
C ILE A 39 16.65 -5.99 12.41
N GLN A 40 17.14 -5.27 11.40
CA GLN A 40 18.55 -5.37 10.99
C GLN A 40 19.54 -4.65 11.93
N SER A 41 19.05 -3.72 12.75
CA SER A 41 19.85 -2.99 13.72
C SER A 41 19.66 -3.54 15.13
N THR A 42 20.64 -3.33 16.01
CA THR A 42 20.63 -3.77 17.41
C THR A 42 19.84 -2.84 18.34
N ILE A 43 19.02 -1.93 17.79
CA ILE A 43 18.33 -0.89 18.55
C ILE A 43 17.26 -1.53 19.44
N LYS A 44 17.41 -1.38 20.75
CA LYS A 44 16.39 -1.74 21.73
C LYS A 44 15.50 -0.53 21.99
N GLY A 45 14.22 -0.66 21.65
CA GLY A 45 13.28 0.45 21.77
C GLY A 45 11.83 0.01 21.85
N LYS A 46 10.94 0.97 22.08
CA LYS A 46 9.48 0.75 21.99
C LYS A 46 8.98 1.25 20.64
N PRO A 47 8.02 0.56 19.99
CA PRO A 47 7.35 1.06 18.81
C PRO A 47 6.79 2.47 19.02
N GLN A 48 6.91 3.31 18.00
CA GLN A 48 6.37 4.68 17.98
C GLN A 48 5.48 4.89 16.75
N SER A 49 4.62 5.90 16.82
CA SER A 49 3.88 6.39 15.66
C SER A 49 4.77 7.21 14.72
N GLY A 50 4.32 7.35 13.48
CA GLY A 50 4.95 8.19 12.47
C GLY A 50 4.13 8.16 11.18
N ALA A 51 4.72 8.61 10.08
CA ALA A 51 4.10 8.58 8.77
C ALA A 51 3.64 7.16 8.38
N THR A 52 2.35 7.03 8.06
CA THR A 52 1.78 5.80 7.47
C THR A 52 1.73 5.89 5.96
N TYR A 53 1.66 7.11 5.42
CA TYR A 53 1.75 7.41 4.00
C TYR A 53 3.09 8.08 3.74
N TRP A 54 3.93 7.44 2.94
CA TRP A 54 5.26 7.96 2.62
C TRP A 54 5.21 8.68 1.29
N ASP A 55 6.04 9.72 1.17
CA ASP A 55 6.36 10.27 -0.12
C ASP A 55 7.02 9.19 -1.01
N LEU A 56 6.71 9.20 -2.31
CA LEU A 56 7.22 8.19 -3.22
C LEU A 56 8.75 8.23 -3.31
N ALA A 57 9.36 9.42 -3.32
CA ALA A 57 10.82 9.53 -3.40
C ALA A 57 11.48 8.92 -2.14
N ASP A 58 10.85 9.09 -0.97
CA ASP A 58 11.32 8.47 0.27
C ASP A 58 11.18 6.95 0.23
N LEU A 59 10.05 6.42 -0.26
CA LEU A 59 9.87 4.98 -0.43
C LEU A 59 10.91 4.39 -1.39
N LEU A 60 11.16 5.02 -2.54
CA LEU A 60 12.13 4.56 -3.52
C LEU A 60 13.56 4.65 -2.98
N ALA A 61 13.91 5.74 -2.29
CA ALA A 61 15.20 5.88 -1.61
C ALA A 61 15.38 4.80 -0.54
N TRP A 62 14.34 4.56 0.26
CA TRP A 62 14.33 3.50 1.26
C TRP A 62 14.52 2.12 0.64
N GLN A 63 13.80 1.80 -0.43
CA GLN A 63 13.94 0.52 -1.13
C GLN A 63 15.36 0.33 -1.67
N ASN A 64 16.03 1.41 -2.08
CA ASN A 64 17.40 1.38 -2.60
C ASN A 64 18.50 1.53 -1.51
N GLY A 65 18.18 1.25 -0.24
CA GLY A 65 19.16 1.31 0.86
C GLY A 65 19.55 2.73 1.31
N GLY A 66 18.82 3.76 0.88
CA GLY A 66 19.00 5.13 1.32
C GLY A 66 18.83 5.28 2.83
N LYS A 67 19.61 6.20 3.42
CA LYS A 67 19.52 6.54 4.85
C LYS A 67 18.48 7.62 5.04
N LEU A 68 17.32 7.24 5.55
CA LEU A 68 16.24 8.16 5.95
C LEU A 68 16.07 8.11 7.46
N THR A 69 15.76 9.26 8.04
CA THR A 69 15.42 9.37 9.47
C THR A 69 13.91 9.31 9.69
N HIS A 70 13.48 9.17 10.95
CA HIS A 70 12.07 9.34 11.32
C HIS A 70 11.58 10.74 10.94
N GLU A 71 12.39 11.78 11.15
CA GLU A 71 12.01 13.16 10.81
C GLU A 71 11.79 13.34 9.30
N ASP A 72 12.67 12.78 8.46
CA ASP A 72 12.58 12.88 7.00
C ASP A 72 11.23 12.42 6.47
N VAL A 73 10.83 11.19 6.84
CA VAL A 73 9.60 10.57 6.33
C VAL A 73 8.34 11.21 6.93
N ASN A 74 8.42 11.77 8.15
CA ASN A 74 7.30 12.50 8.75
C ASN A 74 7.14 13.91 8.20
N LYS A 75 8.22 14.53 7.72
CA LYS A 75 8.19 15.86 7.13
C LYS A 75 7.51 15.87 5.75
N ARG A 76 7.74 14.83 4.95
CA ARG A 76 7.18 14.71 3.59
C ARG A 76 5.95 13.79 3.51
N GLY A 77 5.86 12.81 4.40
CA GLY A 77 4.73 11.90 4.49
C GLY A 77 3.58 12.44 5.34
N ALA A 78 2.62 11.56 5.60
CA ALA A 78 1.47 11.84 6.47
C ALA A 78 1.24 10.68 7.44
N GLN A 79 0.97 10.99 8.71
CA GLN A 79 0.57 9.99 9.71
C GLN A 79 -0.85 9.48 9.48
N SER A 80 -1.71 10.31 8.90
CA SER A 80 -3.09 9.96 8.52
C SER A 80 -3.58 10.95 7.47
N LEU A 81 -4.56 10.55 6.68
CA LEU A 81 -5.25 11.46 5.78
C LEU A 81 -6.31 12.26 6.57
N PRO A 82 -6.54 13.55 6.26
CA PRO A 82 -7.57 14.33 6.94
C PRO A 82 -8.97 13.75 6.72
N ILE A 83 -9.82 13.83 7.74
CA ILE A 83 -11.20 13.33 7.71
C ILE A 83 -12.15 14.46 8.11
N GLU A 84 -13.20 14.66 7.31
CA GLU A 84 -14.30 15.55 7.62
C GLU A 84 -15.53 14.75 8.04
N ALA A 85 -16.02 15.01 9.25
CA ALA A 85 -17.28 14.47 9.75
C ALA A 85 -18.42 15.46 9.49
N ARG A 86 -19.54 14.96 8.97
CA ARG A 86 -20.75 15.74 8.70
C ARG A 86 -21.97 15.07 9.33
N THR A 87 -22.76 15.85 10.06
CA THR A 87 -24.02 15.41 10.66
C THR A 87 -25.18 15.85 9.80
N HIS A 88 -26.13 14.94 9.56
CA HIS A 88 -27.27 15.10 8.67
C HIS A 88 -28.56 14.84 9.42
N VAL A 89 -29.62 15.56 9.03
CA VAL A 89 -30.97 15.43 9.59
C VAL A 89 -31.96 15.31 8.43
N GLY A 90 -32.83 14.31 8.47
CA GLY A 90 -34.00 14.25 7.59
C GLY A 90 -35.05 15.28 8.04
N ILE A 91 -35.55 16.08 7.11
CA ILE A 91 -36.54 17.14 7.39
C ILE A 91 -37.86 16.77 6.74
N ASP A 92 -38.93 16.74 7.54
CA ASP A 92 -40.28 16.57 7.03
C ASP A 92 -40.69 17.84 6.27
N ARG A 93 -41.04 17.68 4.99
CA ARG A 93 -41.31 18.81 4.09
C ARG A 93 -42.56 19.62 4.44
N LYS A 94 -43.49 19.07 5.22
CA LYS A 94 -44.75 19.74 5.58
C LYS A 94 -44.60 20.54 6.86
N THR A 95 -43.97 19.93 7.87
CA THR A 95 -43.82 20.49 9.21
C THR A 95 -42.55 21.32 9.37
N LEU A 96 -41.57 21.12 8.49
CA LEU A 96 -40.21 21.66 8.58
C LEU A 96 -39.47 21.23 9.85
N ALA A 97 -39.98 20.22 10.55
CA ALA A 97 -39.35 19.61 11.70
C ALA A 97 -38.42 18.47 11.28
N ALA A 98 -37.53 18.08 12.19
CA ALA A 98 -36.73 16.89 12.01
C ALA A 98 -37.62 15.63 12.04
N GLU A 99 -37.33 14.68 11.17
CA GLU A 99 -37.94 13.35 11.20
C GLU A 99 -37.27 12.49 12.27
N ASP A 100 -38.10 11.85 13.10
CA ASP A 100 -37.63 10.92 14.13
C ASP A 100 -36.79 9.78 13.50
N GLY A 101 -35.63 9.51 14.08
CA GLY A 101 -34.71 8.47 13.61
C GLY A 101 -33.93 8.80 12.33
N ARG A 102 -34.02 10.02 11.80
CA ARG A 102 -33.27 10.47 10.60
C ARG A 102 -32.07 11.35 10.91
N LEU A 103 -31.42 11.13 12.04
CA LEU A 103 -30.14 11.74 12.41
C LEU A 103 -29.01 10.75 12.10
N PHE A 104 -28.08 11.12 11.23
CA PHE A 104 -26.93 10.25 10.90
C PHE A 104 -25.67 11.08 10.64
N GLN A 105 -24.52 10.43 10.74
CA GLN A 105 -23.22 11.07 10.48
C GLN A 105 -22.50 10.32 9.37
N THR A 106 -21.82 11.08 8.52
CA THR A 106 -20.89 10.55 7.51
C THR A 106 -19.49 11.07 7.79
N ALA A 107 -18.47 10.24 7.62
CA ALA A 107 -17.07 10.66 7.61
C ALA A 107 -16.49 10.39 6.23
N ALA A 108 -15.77 11.36 5.67
CA ALA A 108 -15.09 11.23 4.39
C ALA A 108 -13.67 11.78 4.49
N TYR A 109 -12.78 11.28 3.65
CA TYR A 109 -11.47 11.92 3.51
C TYR A 109 -11.63 13.33 2.96
N ASP A 110 -10.94 14.28 3.58
CA ASP A 110 -10.78 15.64 3.09
C ASP A 110 -9.41 15.78 2.45
N PHE A 111 -9.42 15.90 1.13
CA PHE A 111 -8.22 15.97 0.32
C PHE A 111 -7.89 17.39 -0.11
N ALA A 112 -8.65 18.39 0.32
CA ALA A 112 -8.32 19.79 0.08
C ALA A 112 -7.03 20.20 0.81
N GLU A 113 -6.48 21.35 0.41
CA GLU A 113 -5.40 22.00 1.14
C GLU A 113 -5.83 22.21 2.61
N SER A 114 -5.07 21.63 3.54
CA SER A 114 -5.39 21.74 4.97
C SER A 114 -4.99 23.10 5.51
N ALA A 115 -5.75 23.65 6.46
CA ALA A 115 -5.39 24.89 7.13
C ALA A 115 -4.15 24.68 8.03
N ARG A 116 -3.18 25.58 7.94
CA ARG A 116 -2.03 25.58 8.83
C ARG A 116 -2.43 26.03 10.24
N LYS A 117 -1.70 25.54 11.24
CA LYS A 117 -1.88 25.96 12.63
C LYS A 117 -1.72 27.47 12.78
N HIS A 118 -2.34 28.04 13.81
CA HIS A 118 -2.20 29.45 14.18
C HIS A 118 -2.49 30.45 13.05
N HIS A 119 -3.48 30.14 12.19
CA HIS A 119 -3.93 31.02 11.09
C HIS A 119 -2.85 31.37 10.06
N GLN A 120 -1.87 30.49 9.85
CA GLN A 120 -0.76 30.71 8.91
C GLN A 120 -1.12 30.38 7.44
N GLY A 121 -2.40 30.51 7.07
CA GLY A 121 -2.91 30.17 5.75
C GLY A 121 -3.14 28.66 5.55
N TRP A 122 -2.85 28.18 4.35
CA TRP A 122 -3.13 26.82 3.90
C TRP A 122 -1.85 26.08 3.54
N GLU A 123 -1.88 24.76 3.60
CA GLU A 123 -0.80 23.94 3.06
C GLU A 123 -0.67 24.15 1.54
N SER A 124 0.57 24.09 1.05
CA SER A 124 0.86 24.23 -0.38
C SER A 124 0.61 22.97 -1.19
N HIS A 125 0.10 21.92 -0.54
CA HIS A 125 -0.20 20.63 -1.13
C HIS A 125 -1.59 20.19 -0.70
N ARG A 126 -2.15 19.29 -1.50
CA ARG A 126 -3.44 18.64 -1.30
C ARG A 126 -3.28 17.16 -1.59
N TYR A 127 -4.22 16.34 -1.12
CA TYR A 127 -4.21 14.91 -1.43
C TYR A 127 -5.05 14.61 -2.67
N GLY A 128 -4.91 13.41 -3.20
CA GLY A 128 -5.66 12.95 -4.36
C GLY A 128 -5.38 11.50 -4.68
N PHE A 129 -6.21 10.94 -5.55
CA PHE A 129 -5.95 9.64 -6.16
C PHE A 129 -5.18 9.83 -7.46
N VAL A 130 -4.18 8.98 -7.66
CA VAL A 130 -3.50 8.85 -8.95
C VAL A 130 -4.08 7.61 -9.64
N ILE A 131 -4.54 7.79 -10.87
CA ILE A 131 -5.04 6.71 -11.71
C ILE A 131 -4.24 6.67 -13.01
N ARG A 132 -3.91 5.46 -13.47
CA ARG A 132 -3.39 5.22 -14.82
C ARG A 132 -4.43 4.39 -15.56
N THR A 133 -4.84 4.85 -16.73
CA THR A 133 -5.91 4.21 -17.50
C THR A 133 -5.63 4.33 -19.00
N ALA A 134 -6.09 3.33 -19.76
CA ALA A 134 -6.11 3.39 -21.22
C ALA A 134 -7.32 4.19 -21.76
N ALA A 135 -8.30 4.49 -20.90
CA ALA A 135 -9.44 5.30 -21.29
C ALA A 135 -9.00 6.74 -21.55
N ASP A 136 -9.47 7.31 -22.66
CA ASP A 136 -9.26 8.73 -22.95
C ASP A 136 -10.23 9.56 -22.11
N LEU A 137 -9.73 10.08 -20.99
CA LEU A 137 -10.50 10.92 -20.07
C LEU A 137 -10.20 12.38 -20.35
N GLN A 138 -11.26 13.18 -20.48
CA GLN A 138 -11.12 14.61 -20.69
C GLN A 138 -10.49 15.28 -19.46
N ASP A 139 -9.38 15.98 -19.68
CA ASP A 139 -8.72 16.78 -18.65
C ASP A 139 -9.65 17.89 -18.12
N ASN A 140 -9.49 18.24 -16.85
CA ASN A 140 -10.29 19.22 -16.10
C ASN A 140 -11.79 18.92 -15.98
N SER A 141 -12.25 17.74 -16.44
CA SER A 141 -13.64 17.32 -16.32
C SER A 141 -14.04 17.03 -14.87
N VAL A 142 -15.34 17.15 -14.60
CA VAL A 142 -15.92 16.86 -13.28
C VAL A 142 -16.73 15.57 -13.38
N VAL A 143 -16.41 14.61 -12.52
CA VAL A 143 -17.04 13.29 -12.46
C VAL A 143 -17.61 13.03 -11.07
N ARG A 144 -18.50 12.04 -10.95
CA ARG A 144 -18.87 11.51 -9.63
C ARG A 144 -17.88 10.42 -9.24
N PHE A 145 -17.28 10.55 -8.08
CA PHE A 145 -16.31 9.58 -7.57
C PHE A 145 -16.45 9.44 -6.05
N GLY A 146 -16.53 8.20 -5.58
CA GLY A 146 -16.88 7.87 -4.19
C GLY A 146 -18.38 7.80 -3.93
N GLY A 147 -18.76 7.73 -2.65
CA GLY A 147 -20.15 7.69 -2.20
C GLY A 147 -20.86 9.05 -2.21
N GLU A 148 -22.15 9.05 -1.90
CA GLU A 148 -22.97 10.27 -1.73
C GLU A 148 -22.99 11.23 -2.94
N GLY A 149 -22.70 10.73 -4.14
CA GLY A 149 -22.70 11.54 -5.37
C GLY A 149 -21.66 12.66 -5.39
N ARG A 150 -20.57 12.53 -4.61
CA ARG A 150 -19.52 13.54 -4.52
C ARG A 150 -18.84 13.79 -5.87
N LEU A 151 -18.57 15.05 -6.14
CA LEU A 151 -17.90 15.49 -7.36
C LEU A 151 -16.38 15.48 -7.16
N SER A 152 -15.65 15.05 -8.19
CA SER A 152 -14.20 15.07 -8.27
C SER A 152 -13.75 15.62 -9.61
N ARG A 153 -12.63 16.35 -9.61
CA ARG A 153 -12.03 16.89 -10.83
C ARG A 153 -10.93 15.95 -11.31
N LEU A 154 -11.00 15.53 -12.56
CA LEU A 154 -9.90 14.83 -13.22
C LEU A 154 -8.88 15.88 -13.68
N ASN A 155 -7.63 15.71 -13.27
CA ASN A 155 -6.53 16.55 -13.74
C ASN A 155 -5.49 15.62 -14.35
N LYS A 156 -5.20 15.80 -15.64
CA LYS A 156 -4.16 15.06 -16.34
C LYS A 156 -2.81 15.54 -15.82
N ILE A 157 -1.98 14.60 -15.41
CA ILE A 157 -0.62 14.85 -14.91
C ILE A 157 0.40 14.14 -15.79
N SER A 158 1.67 14.54 -15.69
CA SER A 158 2.76 13.84 -16.37
C SER A 158 2.95 12.44 -15.81
N ASP A 159 3.32 11.50 -16.68
CA ASP A 159 3.72 10.14 -16.29
C ASP A 159 5.03 10.08 -15.48
N ASP A 160 5.76 11.21 -15.40
CA ASP A 160 6.97 11.34 -14.59
C ASP A 160 6.76 10.97 -13.11
N VAL A 161 5.52 11.06 -12.60
CA VAL A 161 5.17 10.63 -11.23
C VAL A 161 5.46 9.15 -10.98
N PHE A 162 5.54 8.34 -12.04
CA PHE A 162 5.84 6.91 -11.96
C PHE A 162 7.30 6.59 -12.29
N LYS A 163 8.13 7.61 -12.54
CA LYS A 163 9.54 7.42 -12.82
C LYS A 163 10.23 6.83 -11.61
N GLN A 164 11.05 5.81 -11.85
CA GLN A 164 11.84 5.13 -10.83
C GLN A 164 13.32 5.17 -11.19
N PRO A 165 14.22 5.01 -10.20
CA PRO A 165 15.62 4.78 -10.49
C PRO A 165 15.82 3.43 -11.18
N GLU A 166 16.91 3.31 -11.94
CA GLU A 166 17.33 2.01 -12.46
C GLU A 166 17.87 1.14 -11.32
N TYR A 167 17.46 -0.12 -11.32
CA TYR A 167 17.79 -1.08 -10.27
C TYR A 167 18.66 -2.20 -10.84
N ALA A 168 19.72 -2.55 -10.12
CA ALA A 168 20.51 -3.75 -10.38
C ALA A 168 20.03 -4.88 -9.45
N TYR A 169 19.54 -5.96 -10.04
CA TYR A 169 19.11 -7.16 -9.31
C TYR A 169 20.20 -8.22 -9.39
N THR A 170 20.54 -8.80 -8.24
CA THR A 170 21.56 -9.85 -8.13
C THR A 170 20.90 -11.23 -8.07
N ASN A 171 20.34 -11.57 -6.92
CA ASN A 171 19.77 -12.89 -6.63
C ASN A 171 18.42 -12.81 -5.90
N GLY A 172 17.87 -11.62 -5.72
CA GLY A 172 16.61 -11.44 -5.03
C GLY A 172 15.94 -10.10 -5.32
N LEU A 173 14.67 -10.04 -4.96
CA LEU A 173 13.84 -8.86 -5.09
C LEU A 173 12.83 -8.77 -3.94
N THR A 174 12.31 -7.58 -3.72
CA THR A 174 11.11 -7.34 -2.92
C THR A 174 9.95 -6.96 -3.82
N LEU A 175 8.73 -7.33 -3.43
CA LEU A 175 7.48 -6.80 -3.98
C LEU A 175 6.73 -6.09 -2.85
N THR A 176 6.61 -4.77 -2.94
CA THR A 176 5.80 -3.96 -2.02
C THR A 176 4.45 -3.66 -2.67
N LEU A 177 3.35 -4.08 -2.05
CA LEU A 177 2.00 -3.84 -2.53
C LEU A 177 1.57 -2.41 -2.17
N LEU A 178 1.33 -1.56 -3.16
CA LEU A 178 0.84 -0.18 -2.98
C LEU A 178 -0.68 -0.11 -2.79
N THR A 179 -1.38 -1.13 -3.25
CA THR A 179 -2.84 -1.28 -3.11
C THR A 179 -3.13 -2.67 -2.54
N PRO A 180 -4.32 -2.88 -1.93
CA PRO A 180 -4.69 -4.21 -1.46
C PRO A 180 -4.61 -5.24 -2.59
N ALA A 181 -4.16 -6.45 -2.30
CA ALA A 181 -4.07 -7.53 -3.28
C ALA A 181 -5.02 -8.68 -2.94
N LEU A 182 -5.60 -9.29 -3.97
CA LEU A 182 -6.48 -10.44 -3.84
C LEU A 182 -5.75 -11.68 -4.34
N PHE A 183 -5.47 -12.59 -3.41
CA PHE A 183 -4.88 -13.89 -3.72
C PHE A 183 -5.84 -15.01 -3.32
N GLU A 184 -5.97 -16.01 -4.18
CA GLU A 184 -6.88 -17.15 -4.00
C GLU A 184 -6.48 -18.00 -2.79
N LYS A 185 -5.18 -18.03 -2.46
CA LYS A 185 -4.62 -18.76 -1.30
C LYS A 185 -4.45 -17.85 -0.07
N GLY A 186 -5.22 -16.75 0.00
CA GLY A 186 -5.23 -15.81 1.13
C GLY A 186 -4.03 -14.87 1.11
N TRP A 187 -2.98 -15.20 1.85
CA TRP A 187 -1.75 -14.40 1.88
C TRP A 187 -0.73 -14.87 0.84
N LEU A 188 -0.79 -16.13 0.42
CA LEU A 188 0.13 -16.67 -0.58
C LEU A 188 -0.42 -16.32 -1.98
N PRO A 189 0.35 -15.67 -2.86
CA PRO A 189 -0.07 -15.45 -4.24
C PRO A 189 -0.36 -16.76 -4.98
N GLY A 190 -1.43 -16.80 -5.78
CA GLY A 190 -1.89 -17.99 -6.49
C GLY A 190 -0.89 -18.50 -7.52
N TRP A 191 -0.08 -17.60 -8.08
CA TRP A 191 1.02 -17.89 -9.02
C TRP A 191 2.25 -18.55 -8.37
N LEU A 192 2.23 -18.81 -7.05
CA LEU A 192 3.22 -19.65 -6.36
C LEU A 192 2.63 -21.02 -6.03
N ASP A 193 3.43 -22.06 -6.20
CA ASP A 193 3.11 -23.39 -5.69
C ASP A 193 3.16 -23.41 -4.15
N SER A 194 2.16 -24.03 -3.50
CA SER A 194 2.02 -23.99 -2.04
C SER A 194 3.00 -24.90 -1.30
N GLN A 195 3.60 -25.88 -1.98
CA GLN A 195 4.53 -26.85 -1.38
C GLN A 195 5.98 -26.48 -1.55
N THR A 196 6.31 -25.71 -2.58
CA THR A 196 7.69 -25.31 -2.89
C THR A 196 7.92 -23.81 -2.70
N LEU A 197 6.82 -23.04 -2.68
CA LEU A 197 6.81 -21.58 -2.71
C LEU A 197 7.49 -20.98 -3.95
N ILE A 198 7.60 -21.77 -5.02
CA ILE A 198 8.20 -21.37 -6.29
C ILE A 198 7.09 -21.04 -7.30
N GLY A 199 7.34 -20.06 -8.16
CA GLY A 199 6.47 -19.77 -9.28
C GLY A 199 7.07 -18.74 -10.24
N THR A 200 6.30 -18.43 -11.28
CA THR A 200 6.66 -17.40 -12.25
C THR A 200 6.14 -16.04 -11.78
N LEU A 201 7.02 -15.05 -11.64
CA LEU A 201 6.61 -13.69 -11.29
C LEU A 201 5.73 -13.10 -12.42
N PRO A 202 4.50 -12.65 -12.14
CA PRO A 202 3.63 -12.03 -13.14
C PRO A 202 4.33 -10.90 -13.92
N HIS A 203 3.96 -10.75 -15.20
CA HIS A 203 4.55 -9.78 -16.14
C HIS A 203 6.00 -10.07 -16.51
N THR A 204 6.54 -11.23 -16.15
CA THR A 204 7.90 -11.67 -16.50
C THR A 204 7.93 -13.18 -16.70
N ASN A 205 9.09 -13.70 -17.09
CA ASN A 205 9.39 -15.13 -17.12
C ASN A 205 10.35 -15.55 -15.99
N LEU A 206 10.56 -14.71 -14.96
CA LEU A 206 11.44 -15.05 -13.84
C LEU A 206 10.81 -16.13 -12.97
N GLN A 207 11.58 -17.19 -12.71
CA GLN A 207 11.29 -18.13 -11.64
C GLN A 207 11.78 -17.53 -10.33
N ILE A 208 10.89 -17.47 -9.34
CA ILE A 208 11.16 -16.91 -8.02
C ILE A 208 10.68 -17.86 -6.94
N LYS A 209 11.36 -17.82 -5.79
CA LYS A 209 10.99 -18.53 -4.58
C LYS A 209 10.67 -17.54 -3.47
N LEU A 210 9.50 -17.65 -2.84
CA LEU A 210 9.15 -16.82 -1.70
C LEU A 210 10.02 -17.21 -0.49
N ARG A 211 10.74 -16.24 0.06
CA ARG A 211 11.60 -16.43 1.24
C ARG A 211 11.04 -15.80 2.50
N ALA A 212 10.24 -14.74 2.39
CA ALA A 212 9.56 -14.14 3.55
C ALA A 212 8.42 -13.23 3.11
N THR A 213 7.54 -12.88 4.06
CA THR A 213 6.54 -11.84 3.87
C THR A 213 6.31 -11.06 5.17
N ALA A 214 5.96 -9.79 5.03
CA ALA A 214 5.54 -8.92 6.11
C ALA A 214 4.17 -8.35 5.71
N ILE A 215 3.14 -8.84 6.36
CA ILE A 215 1.74 -8.51 6.09
C ILE A 215 1.08 -8.03 7.37
N ASP A 216 0.24 -7.01 7.26
CA ASP A 216 -0.68 -6.64 8.33
C ASP A 216 -1.94 -7.52 8.26
N ARG A 217 -2.91 -7.25 9.13
CA ARG A 217 -4.22 -7.88 9.10
C ARG A 217 -4.88 -7.71 7.72
N TRP A 218 -5.49 -8.80 7.25
CA TRP A 218 -6.27 -8.78 6.01
C TRP A 218 -7.39 -7.73 6.05
N LEU A 219 -7.71 -7.16 4.89
CA LEU A 219 -8.76 -6.16 4.71
C LEU A 219 -10.03 -6.81 4.15
N PRO A 220 -11.22 -6.57 4.76
CA PRO A 220 -12.49 -6.94 4.15
C PRO A 220 -12.77 -6.03 2.95
N VAL A 221 -12.87 -6.61 1.77
CA VAL A 221 -13.20 -5.90 0.54
C VAL A 221 -14.53 -6.42 0.01
N SER A 222 -15.49 -5.51 -0.12
CA SER A 222 -16.76 -5.73 -0.82
C SER A 222 -16.98 -4.54 -1.75
N GLY A 223 -18.18 -4.37 -2.28
CA GLY A 223 -18.56 -3.24 -3.12
C GLY A 223 -20.03 -3.33 -3.46
N TRP A 224 -20.49 -2.42 -4.31
CA TRP A 224 -21.83 -2.45 -4.86
C TRP A 224 -21.76 -2.71 -6.35
N ASP A 225 -22.51 -3.70 -6.83
CA ASP A 225 -22.69 -3.94 -8.24
C ASP A 225 -23.82 -3.05 -8.75
N LEU A 226 -23.47 -2.07 -9.59
CA LEU A 226 -24.44 -1.14 -10.16
C LEU A 226 -25.32 -1.78 -11.23
N GLN A 227 -24.87 -2.85 -11.89
CA GLN A 227 -25.67 -3.56 -12.89
C GLN A 227 -26.70 -4.46 -12.22
N GLN A 228 -26.29 -5.18 -11.17
CA GLN A 228 -27.16 -6.11 -10.43
C GLN A 228 -27.92 -5.42 -9.29
N HIS A 229 -27.57 -4.17 -8.95
CA HIS A 229 -28.11 -3.44 -7.80
C HIS A 229 -28.02 -4.25 -6.49
N ALA A 230 -26.87 -4.89 -6.26
CA ALA A 230 -26.65 -5.77 -5.13
C ALA A 230 -25.23 -5.61 -4.55
N PRO A 231 -25.01 -5.95 -3.26
CA PRO A 231 -23.66 -5.97 -2.70
C PRO A 231 -22.83 -7.09 -3.33
N LYS A 232 -21.57 -6.79 -3.66
CA LYS A 232 -20.58 -7.79 -4.09
C LYS A 232 -20.19 -8.67 -2.91
N ALA A 233 -19.89 -9.94 -3.17
CA ALA A 233 -19.40 -10.86 -2.16
C ALA A 233 -18.16 -10.30 -1.45
N MET A 234 -18.10 -10.47 -0.12
CA MET A 234 -16.94 -10.03 0.66
C MET A 234 -15.75 -10.96 0.38
N ARG A 235 -14.59 -10.33 0.18
CA ARG A 235 -13.30 -10.98 -0.09
C ARG A 235 -12.28 -10.49 0.92
N LYS A 236 -11.33 -11.34 1.28
CA LYS A 236 -10.20 -10.96 2.13
C LYS A 236 -9.03 -10.57 1.24
N ALA A 237 -8.56 -9.33 1.37
CA ALA A 237 -7.39 -8.85 0.65
C ALA A 237 -6.19 -8.75 1.59
N VAL A 238 -4.99 -9.00 1.05
CA VAL A 238 -3.75 -8.56 1.68
C VAL A 238 -3.73 -7.03 1.68
N SER A 239 -3.37 -6.42 2.80
CA SER A 239 -3.35 -4.97 2.94
C SER A 239 -2.28 -4.30 2.07
N ALA A 240 -2.55 -3.06 1.65
CA ALA A 240 -1.49 -2.20 1.11
C ALA A 240 -0.37 -2.02 2.16
N GLY A 241 0.87 -1.86 1.70
CA GLY A 241 2.08 -1.82 2.52
C GLY A 241 2.69 -3.20 2.80
N ALA A 242 2.03 -4.29 2.43
CA ALA A 242 2.60 -5.63 2.52
C ALA A 242 3.85 -5.79 1.63
N VAL A 243 4.85 -6.49 2.15
CA VAL A 243 6.13 -6.73 1.46
C VAL A 243 6.41 -8.22 1.37
N TYR A 244 6.75 -8.69 0.17
CA TYR A 244 7.19 -10.06 -0.09
C TYR A 244 8.65 -10.04 -0.53
N TRP A 245 9.46 -10.97 -0.01
CA TRP A 245 10.86 -11.15 -0.40
C TRP A 245 11.03 -12.43 -1.20
N PHE A 246 11.62 -12.31 -2.38
CA PHE A 246 11.78 -13.38 -3.33
C PHE A 246 13.24 -13.61 -3.67
N GLU A 247 13.66 -14.87 -3.66
CA GLU A 247 14.91 -15.31 -4.27
C GLU A 247 14.66 -15.56 -5.77
N ILE A 248 15.56 -15.08 -6.62
CA ILE A 248 15.50 -15.31 -8.07
C ILE A 248 16.18 -16.65 -8.36
N GLN A 249 15.40 -17.61 -8.85
CA GLN A 249 15.91 -18.95 -9.21
C GLN A 249 16.49 -18.96 -10.63
N SER A 250 15.81 -18.32 -11.57
CA SER A 250 16.25 -18.20 -12.97
C SER A 250 15.45 -17.12 -13.73
N GLY A 251 15.95 -16.72 -14.90
CA GLY A 251 15.30 -15.76 -15.80
C GLY A 251 16.11 -14.48 -16.03
N ASN A 252 15.59 -13.59 -16.88
CA ASN A 252 16.25 -12.33 -17.23
C ASN A 252 15.74 -11.18 -16.37
N THR A 253 16.56 -10.69 -15.44
CA THR A 253 16.18 -9.60 -14.51
C THR A 253 15.85 -8.27 -15.20
N ALA A 254 16.25 -8.06 -16.46
CA ALA A 254 15.83 -6.89 -17.23
C ALA A 254 14.30 -6.81 -17.42
N GLU A 255 13.59 -7.95 -17.37
CA GLU A 255 12.12 -8.00 -17.44
C GLU A 255 11.45 -7.40 -16.19
N LEU A 256 12.17 -7.16 -15.09
CA LEU A 256 11.57 -6.53 -13.91
C LEU A 256 11.15 -5.08 -14.18
N ALA A 257 11.72 -4.42 -15.19
CA ALA A 257 11.32 -3.07 -15.59
C ALA A 257 9.85 -3.01 -16.06
N GLN A 258 9.37 -4.02 -16.80
CA GLN A 258 7.97 -4.07 -17.26
C GLN A 258 6.98 -4.43 -16.15
N ALA A 259 7.45 -5.05 -15.07
CA ALA A 259 6.63 -5.43 -13.91
C ALA A 259 6.44 -4.27 -12.90
N GLN A 260 7.18 -3.17 -13.03
CA GLN A 260 7.02 -2.00 -12.17
C GLN A 260 5.64 -1.37 -12.35
N TRP A 261 4.99 -1.01 -11.24
CA TRP A 261 3.64 -0.43 -11.20
C TRP A 261 2.54 -1.32 -11.78
N GLN A 262 2.82 -2.60 -12.02
CA GLN A 262 1.82 -3.56 -12.45
C GLN A 262 1.08 -4.16 -11.26
N ALA A 263 -0.09 -4.73 -11.55
CA ALA A 263 -0.91 -5.43 -10.57
C ALA A 263 -0.56 -6.92 -10.48
N PHE A 264 -0.47 -7.46 -9.26
CA PHE A 264 -0.02 -8.82 -8.97
C PHE A 264 -1.11 -9.74 -8.41
N SER A 265 -2.35 -9.26 -8.24
CA SER A 265 -3.49 -10.09 -7.83
C SER A 265 -3.74 -11.23 -8.83
N ASP A 266 -4.32 -12.32 -8.36
CA ASP A 266 -4.42 -13.57 -9.15
C ASP A 266 -5.40 -13.45 -10.32
N ASN A 267 -6.58 -12.86 -10.08
CA ASN A 267 -7.60 -12.70 -11.11
C ASN A 267 -7.33 -11.48 -12.00
N GLU A 268 -7.51 -11.63 -13.31
CA GLU A 268 -7.28 -10.56 -14.28
C GLU A 268 -8.19 -9.34 -14.07
N GLN A 269 -9.46 -9.56 -13.73
CA GLN A 269 -10.37 -8.44 -13.50
C GLN A 269 -9.98 -7.66 -12.23
N ASP A 270 -9.54 -8.35 -11.18
CA ASP A 270 -9.05 -7.68 -9.97
C ASP A 270 -7.82 -6.83 -10.25
N ARG A 271 -6.91 -7.29 -11.13
CA ARG A 271 -5.78 -6.48 -11.60
C ARG A 271 -6.23 -5.22 -12.34
N ARG A 272 -7.23 -5.34 -13.22
CA ARG A 272 -7.81 -4.21 -13.98
C ARG A 272 -8.55 -3.22 -13.07
N ASP A 273 -9.15 -3.71 -12.00
CA ASP A 273 -9.81 -2.90 -10.97
C ASP A 273 -8.80 -2.18 -10.04
N GLY A 274 -7.50 -2.45 -10.21
CA GLY A 274 -6.42 -1.80 -9.46
C GLY A 274 -6.00 -2.52 -8.18
N PHE A 275 -6.40 -3.78 -7.98
CA PHE A 275 -5.91 -4.58 -6.84
C PHE A 275 -4.51 -5.12 -7.10
N GLY A 276 -3.63 -4.95 -6.12
CA GLY A 276 -2.30 -5.55 -6.08
C GLY A 276 -1.26 -4.83 -6.92
N ILE A 277 -1.46 -3.54 -7.22
CA ILE A 277 -0.41 -2.67 -7.80
C ILE A 277 0.81 -2.74 -6.88
N GLY A 278 1.98 -3.07 -7.44
CA GLY A 278 3.20 -3.28 -6.68
C GLY A 278 4.42 -2.52 -7.20
N LEU A 279 5.38 -2.30 -6.31
CA LEU A 279 6.73 -1.85 -6.63
C LEU A 279 7.73 -2.96 -6.35
N ILE A 280 8.68 -3.12 -7.27
CA ILE A 280 9.76 -4.08 -7.14
C ILE A 280 11.06 -3.34 -6.82
N ALA A 281 11.84 -3.87 -5.88
CA ALA A 281 13.16 -3.33 -5.57
C ALA A 281 14.17 -4.44 -5.30
N PRO A 282 15.47 -4.22 -5.52
CA PRO A 282 16.50 -5.22 -5.25
C PRO A 282 16.51 -5.69 -3.81
N TRP A 283 16.80 -6.98 -3.64
CA TRP A 283 17.12 -7.57 -2.35
C TRP A 283 18.22 -8.60 -2.52
N GLN A 284 19.17 -8.63 -1.58
CA GLN A 284 20.18 -9.68 -1.56
C GLN A 284 19.60 -10.88 -0.80
N SER A 285 19.25 -11.94 -1.54
CA SER A 285 18.80 -13.19 -0.93
C SER A 285 19.93 -13.84 -0.16
N ILE A 286 19.55 -14.49 0.96
CA ILE A 286 20.44 -15.20 1.89
C ILE A 286 20.19 -16.72 1.89
#